data_AF-A0A2Z6SG55-F1
#
_entry.id   AF-A0A2Z6SG55-F1
#
_cell.length_a   1.000
_cell.length_b   1.000
_cell.length_c   1.000
_cell.angle_alpha   90.00
_cell.angle_beta   90.00
_cell.angle_gamma   90.00
#
_symmetry.space_group_name_H-M   'P 1'
#
loop_
_entity.id
_entity.type
_entity.pdbx_description
1 polymer ?
#
loop_
_entity_poly.entity_id
_entity_poly.type
_entity_poly.pdbx_seq_one_letter_code
_entity_poly.pdbx_strand_id
1 'polypeptide(L)'
;MSAQLPLLPIISIDSGETQNLDISIALKKIYYQPIGYYRNAKKLHEASQKAGYDFSLDEVREWLERQLLHLLHKSRPKFIPQASFNTIITPDEVHQADVLYTRHIKSGRTIYLFYLNLVDVASRYKATVPIGVALRGTAKSIKNIQGILTSTTIAKCLEKIYDDPENPLIWPKVFLSDKSSEFKGECKKLLRKHGVEIQKAKSKKTIGIAERYNLTFQKQFYSFLDAHDLLDFSSDIIKLEDLPSVVDSIVEDLNNSVTRLLGISPADAIKKKSVFAKPSKP
;
A
#
# COMPACT_ATOMS: atom_id res chain seq x y z
N MET A 1 -13.12 -47.06 -70.46
CA MET A 1 -12.39 -46.11 -69.59
C MET A 1 -13.34 -45.00 -69.22
N SER A 2 -13.78 -44.94 -67.96
CA SER A 2 -14.64 -43.86 -67.45
C SER A 2 -13.78 -42.98 -66.55
N ALA A 3 -13.63 -41.70 -66.92
CA ALA A 3 -12.81 -40.76 -66.18
C ALA A 3 -13.52 -40.36 -64.88
N GLN A 4 -12.84 -40.52 -63.75
CA GLN A 4 -13.32 -40.18 -62.43
C GLN A 4 -13.09 -38.67 -62.20
N LEU A 5 -14.17 -37.90 -62.04
CA LEU A 5 -14.13 -36.47 -61.72
C LEU A 5 -13.46 -36.26 -60.35
N PRO A 6 -12.55 -35.27 -60.19
CA PRO A 6 -11.91 -34.99 -58.91
C PRO A 6 -12.92 -34.37 -57.93
N LEU A 7 -12.94 -34.89 -56.69
CA LEU A 7 -13.70 -34.32 -55.58
C LEU A 7 -13.11 -32.96 -55.19
N LEU A 8 -13.92 -31.91 -55.28
CA LEU A 8 -13.56 -30.58 -54.76
C LEU A 8 -13.57 -30.62 -53.22
N PRO A 9 -12.55 -30.07 -52.54
CA PRO A 9 -12.52 -30.02 -51.08
C PRO A 9 -13.58 -29.04 -50.57
N ILE A 10 -14.46 -29.51 -49.67
CA ILE A 10 -15.43 -28.69 -48.95
C ILE A 10 -14.71 -28.08 -47.74
N ILE A 11 -14.49 -26.76 -47.76
CA ILE A 11 -14.00 -26.02 -46.60
C ILE A 11 -15.20 -25.76 -45.68
N SER A 12 -15.22 -26.39 -44.50
CA SER A 12 -16.21 -26.09 -43.47
C SER A 12 -15.85 -24.76 -42.80
N ILE A 13 -16.70 -23.75 -42.95
CA ILE A 13 -16.58 -22.48 -42.24
C ILE A 13 -17.39 -22.57 -40.95
N ASP A 14 -16.76 -22.33 -39.80
CA ASP A 14 -17.47 -22.20 -38.53
C ASP A 14 -18.33 -20.92 -38.55
N SER A 15 -19.65 -21.11 -38.61
CA SER A 15 -20.62 -20.02 -38.65
C SER A 15 -20.55 -19.12 -37.41
N GLY A 16 -20.16 -19.65 -36.24
CA GLY A 16 -20.06 -18.90 -35.00
C GLY A 16 -18.82 -18.01 -34.94
N GLU A 17 -17.68 -18.50 -35.43
CA GLU A 17 -16.47 -17.67 -35.57
C GLU A 17 -16.66 -16.55 -36.59
N THR A 18 -17.37 -16.85 -37.69
CA THR A 18 -17.67 -15.88 -38.74
C THR A 18 -18.54 -14.74 -38.21
N GLN A 19 -19.62 -15.06 -37.49
CA GLN A 19 -20.49 -14.06 -36.86
C GLN A 19 -19.74 -13.18 -35.85
N ASN A 20 -18.89 -13.78 -35.01
CA ASN A 20 -18.06 -13.03 -34.06
C ASN A 20 -17.07 -12.08 -34.73
N LEU A 21 -16.51 -12.50 -35.87
CA LEU A 21 -15.60 -11.68 -36.66
C LEU A 21 -16.33 -10.49 -37.30
N ASP A 22 -17.53 -10.72 -37.83
CA ASP A 22 -18.37 -9.67 -38.43
C ASP A 22 -18.79 -8.61 -37.41
N ILE A 23 -19.25 -9.05 -36.22
CA ILE A 23 -19.55 -8.17 -35.08
C ILE A 23 -18.31 -7.36 -34.71
N SER A 24 -17.14 -8.01 -34.65
CA SER A 24 -15.90 -7.34 -34.27
C SER A 24 -15.44 -6.30 -35.28
N ILE A 25 -15.53 -6.60 -36.58
CA ILE A 25 -15.15 -5.67 -37.65
C ILE A 25 -16.09 -4.45 -37.65
N ALA A 26 -17.40 -4.69 -37.56
CA ALA A 26 -18.41 -3.64 -37.54
C ALA A 26 -18.28 -2.73 -36.32
N LEU A 27 -18.20 -3.29 -35.11
CA LEU A 27 -18.09 -2.52 -33.88
C LEU A 27 -16.76 -1.78 -33.76
N LYS A 28 -15.64 -2.33 -34.25
CA LYS A 28 -14.36 -1.59 -34.33
C LYS A 28 -14.49 -0.31 -35.15
N LYS A 29 -15.14 -0.39 -36.32
CA LYS A 29 -15.34 0.76 -37.22
C LYS A 29 -16.17 1.86 -36.57
N ILE A 30 -17.09 1.52 -35.67
CA ILE A 30 -17.96 2.49 -34.98
C ILE A 30 -17.28 3.02 -33.71
N TYR A 31 -16.65 2.15 -32.92
CA TYR A 31 -16.12 2.49 -31.60
C TYR A 31 -14.82 3.32 -31.65
N TYR A 32 -13.94 3.07 -32.62
CA TYR A 32 -12.65 3.77 -32.76
C TYR A 32 -12.72 5.04 -33.63
N GLN A 33 -13.92 5.54 -33.95
CA GLN A 33 -14.04 6.81 -34.66
C GLN A 33 -13.61 7.98 -33.78
N PRO A 34 -12.93 8.99 -34.33
CA PRO A 34 -12.51 10.17 -33.58
C PRO A 34 -13.69 11.02 -33.07
N ILE A 35 -14.89 10.82 -33.64
CA ILE A 35 -16.10 11.58 -33.33
C ILE A 35 -17.09 10.64 -32.63
N GLY A 36 -17.51 10.99 -31.42
CA GLY A 36 -18.59 10.28 -30.72
C GLY A 36 -18.16 9.06 -29.90
N TYR A 37 -17.14 9.19 -29.05
CA TYR A 37 -16.66 8.08 -28.20
C TYR A 37 -17.77 7.46 -27.31
N TYR A 38 -18.13 6.20 -27.61
CA TYR A 38 -19.22 5.48 -26.94
C TYR A 38 -18.75 4.74 -25.68
N ARG A 39 -18.69 5.42 -24.53
CA ARG A 39 -18.29 4.84 -23.23
C ARG A 39 -19.23 3.77 -22.67
N ASN A 40 -20.44 3.66 -23.20
CA ASN A 40 -21.51 2.81 -22.68
C ASN A 40 -21.98 1.87 -23.79
N ALA A 41 -22.10 0.57 -23.47
CA ALA A 41 -22.64 -0.46 -24.37
C ALA A 41 -23.99 -0.06 -24.97
N LYS A 42 -24.87 0.59 -24.19
CA LYS A 42 -26.17 1.06 -24.69
C LYS A 42 -26.03 2.09 -25.82
N LYS A 43 -25.12 3.05 -25.68
CA LYS A 43 -24.90 4.08 -26.72
C LYS A 43 -24.21 3.49 -27.95
N LEU A 44 -23.29 2.54 -27.76
CA LEU A 44 -22.64 1.84 -28.87
C LEU A 44 -23.64 0.97 -29.64
N HIS A 45 -24.56 0.32 -28.93
CA HIS A 45 -25.64 -0.46 -29.50
C HIS A 45 -26.63 0.41 -30.30
N GLU A 46 -27.05 1.55 -29.75
CA GLU A 46 -27.86 2.52 -30.50
C GLU A 46 -27.15 3.03 -31.77
N ALA A 47 -25.83 3.20 -31.73
CA ALA A 47 -25.03 3.60 -32.87
C ALA A 47 -24.88 2.47 -33.91
N SER A 48 -24.74 1.21 -33.49
CA SER A 48 -24.71 0.06 -34.40
C SER A 48 -26.04 -0.14 -35.10
N GLN A 49 -27.17 0.03 -34.40
CA GLN A 49 -28.50 -0.01 -34.99
C GLN A 49 -28.70 1.08 -36.04
N LYS A 50 -28.24 2.31 -35.76
CA LYS A 50 -28.28 3.41 -36.75
C LYS A 50 -27.41 3.15 -37.99
N ALA A 51 -26.32 2.40 -37.83
CA ALA A 51 -25.46 1.98 -38.93
C ALA A 51 -26.01 0.76 -39.70
N GLY A 52 -27.20 0.25 -39.34
CA GLY A 52 -27.88 -0.84 -40.04
C GLY A 52 -27.53 -2.24 -39.54
N TYR A 53 -26.87 -2.37 -38.39
CA TYR A 53 -26.55 -3.66 -37.78
C TYR A 53 -27.63 -4.10 -36.78
N ASP A 54 -27.89 -5.40 -36.71
CA ASP A 54 -28.93 -6.04 -35.89
C ASP A 54 -28.38 -6.71 -34.61
N PHE A 55 -27.16 -6.32 -34.18
CA PHE A 55 -26.52 -6.86 -32.98
C PHE A 55 -27.39 -6.71 -31.73
N SER A 56 -27.36 -7.72 -30.86
CA SER A 56 -27.95 -7.65 -29.53
C SER A 56 -27.12 -6.77 -28.58
N LEU A 57 -27.75 -6.26 -27.53
CA LEU A 57 -27.06 -5.45 -26.52
C LEU A 57 -25.99 -6.26 -25.77
N ASP A 58 -26.22 -7.55 -25.57
CA ASP A 58 -25.28 -8.43 -24.86
C ASP A 58 -24.04 -8.73 -25.72
N GLU A 59 -24.19 -8.95 -27.03
CA GLU A 59 -23.05 -9.07 -27.96
C GLU A 59 -22.20 -7.78 -27.99
N VAL A 60 -22.85 -6.62 -28.04
CA VAL A 60 -22.15 -5.32 -27.99
C VAL A 60 -21.46 -5.11 -26.64
N ARG A 61 -22.09 -5.51 -25.53
CA ARG A 61 -21.52 -5.43 -24.19
C ARG A 61 -20.30 -6.34 -24.06
N GLU A 62 -20.40 -7.61 -24.46
CA GLU A 62 -19.31 -8.56 -24.40
C GLU A 62 -18.13 -8.11 -25.26
N TRP A 63 -18.41 -7.63 -26.48
CA TRP A 63 -17.38 -7.08 -27.36
C TRP A 63 -16.69 -5.84 -26.75
N LEU A 64 -17.46 -4.94 -26.14
CA LEU A 64 -16.95 -3.71 -25.52
C LEU A 64 -16.09 -4.00 -24.28
N GLU A 65 -16.45 -4.99 -23.47
CA GLU A 65 -15.69 -5.42 -22.29
C GLU A 65 -14.32 -6.01 -22.64
N ARG A 66 -14.16 -6.55 -23.85
CA ARG A 66 -12.88 -7.05 -24.38
C ARG A 66 -11.97 -5.94 -24.93
N GLN A 67 -12.46 -4.70 -25.10
CA GLN A 67 -11.65 -3.60 -25.65
C GLN A 67 -10.73 -2.98 -24.59
N LEU A 68 -9.43 -2.96 -24.85
CA LEU A 68 -8.42 -2.36 -23.96
C LEU A 68 -8.73 -0.89 -23.65
N LEU A 69 -9.17 -0.12 -24.65
CA LEU A 69 -9.53 1.30 -24.49
C LEU A 69 -10.74 1.49 -23.55
N HIS A 70 -11.71 0.58 -23.58
CA HIS A 70 -12.85 0.61 -22.67
C HIS A 70 -12.40 0.32 -21.22
N LEU A 71 -11.51 -0.64 -21.02
CA LEU A 71 -10.94 -0.97 -19.72
C LEU A 71 -10.11 0.19 -19.13
N LEU A 72 -9.35 0.91 -19.97
CA LEU A 72 -8.53 2.06 -19.54
C LEU A 72 -9.37 3.26 -19.06
N HIS A 73 -10.54 3.48 -19.67
CA HIS A 73 -11.42 4.62 -19.36
C HIS A 73 -12.66 4.25 -18.54
N LYS A 74 -12.74 3.02 -18.03
CA LYS A 74 -13.85 2.58 -17.18
C LYS A 74 -13.90 3.47 -15.94
N SER A 75 -15.08 4.00 -15.64
CA SER A 75 -15.27 4.81 -14.43
C SER A 75 -14.84 4.00 -13.21
N ARG A 76 -14.05 4.62 -12.33
CA ARG A 76 -13.65 3.99 -11.07
C ARG A 76 -14.89 3.48 -10.32
N PRO A 77 -14.86 2.27 -9.74
CA PRO A 77 -15.98 1.75 -8.96
C PRO A 77 -16.41 2.76 -7.89
N LYS A 78 -17.72 3.02 -7.77
CA LYS A 78 -18.27 3.97 -6.80
C LYS A 78 -18.05 3.52 -5.34
N PHE A 79 -17.93 2.21 -5.13
CA PHE A 79 -17.64 1.62 -3.84
C PHE A 79 -16.44 0.67 -3.99
N ILE A 80 -15.40 0.93 -3.20
CA ILE A 80 -14.27 0.01 -3.05
C ILE A 80 -14.34 -0.46 -1.60
N PRO A 81 -14.65 -1.75 -1.34
CA PRO A 81 -14.61 -2.31 0.00
C PRO A 81 -13.26 -1.97 0.64
N GLN A 82 -13.31 -1.31 1.80
CA GLN A 82 -12.10 -1.02 2.57
C GLN A 82 -11.84 -2.22 3.50
N ALA A 83 -10.56 -2.55 3.70
CA ALA A 83 -10.21 -3.55 4.70
C ALA A 83 -10.65 -3.04 6.08
N SER A 84 -11.56 -3.75 6.72
CA SER A 84 -11.93 -3.49 8.11
C SER A 84 -10.99 -4.30 9.00
N PHE A 85 -10.36 -3.63 9.96
CA PHE A 85 -9.52 -4.27 10.97
C PHE A 85 -10.25 -4.44 12.31
N ASN A 86 -11.56 -4.13 12.36
CA ASN A 86 -12.32 -4.11 13.61
C ASN A 86 -12.59 -5.51 14.19
N THR A 87 -12.35 -6.55 13.40
CA THR A 87 -12.44 -7.95 13.86
C THR A 87 -11.22 -8.37 14.68
N ILE A 88 -10.10 -7.66 14.52
CA ILE A 88 -8.87 -7.90 15.29
C ILE A 88 -9.00 -7.11 16.58
N ILE A 89 -9.35 -7.83 17.65
CA ILE A 89 -9.65 -7.24 18.97
C ILE A 89 -8.61 -7.59 20.02
N THR A 90 -7.77 -8.59 19.78
CA THR A 90 -6.74 -9.00 20.71
C THR A 90 -5.47 -8.19 20.43
N PRO A 91 -4.89 -7.49 21.41
CA PRO A 91 -3.57 -6.89 21.23
C PRO A 91 -2.52 -7.93 20.87
N ASP A 92 -1.50 -7.51 20.12
CA ASP A 92 -0.41 -8.33 19.58
C ASP A 92 -0.88 -9.48 18.66
N GLU A 93 -2.14 -9.47 18.21
CA GLU A 93 -2.60 -10.43 17.22
C GLU A 93 -2.05 -10.08 15.83
N VAL A 94 -2.08 -8.79 15.48
CA VAL A 94 -1.61 -8.30 14.19
C VAL A 94 -0.86 -6.99 14.38
N HIS A 95 0.40 -6.96 13.96
CA HIS A 95 1.15 -5.71 13.83
C HIS A 95 1.22 -5.27 12.38
N GLN A 96 1.04 -3.98 12.13
CA GLN A 96 1.33 -3.36 10.85
C GLN A 96 2.62 -2.57 10.95
N ALA A 97 3.48 -2.70 9.95
CA ALA A 97 4.71 -1.93 9.87
C ALA A 97 4.88 -1.31 8.49
N ASP A 98 5.41 -0.09 8.48
CA ASP A 98 5.79 0.63 7.28
C ASP A 98 7.04 1.47 7.55
N VAL A 99 7.81 1.74 6.51
CA VAL A 99 8.98 2.60 6.60
C VAL A 99 8.61 4.00 6.13
N LEU A 100 8.77 4.98 7.01
CA LEU A 100 8.60 6.38 6.68
C LEU A 100 9.94 7.00 6.28
N TYR A 101 9.94 7.76 5.19
CA TYR A 101 11.06 8.60 4.77
C TYR A 101 10.77 10.07 5.12
N THR A 102 11.73 10.77 5.73
CA THR A 102 11.62 12.19 6.09
C THR A 102 12.86 12.99 5.66
N ARG A 103 12.88 14.29 5.98
CA ARG A 103 14.06 15.14 5.80
C ARG A 103 15.27 14.58 6.57
N HIS A 104 16.47 14.82 6.03
CA HIS A 104 17.73 14.47 6.69
C HIS A 104 17.90 15.23 8.00
N ILE A 105 18.12 14.48 9.08
CA ILE A 105 18.39 15.07 10.40
C ILE A 105 19.72 14.52 10.89
N LYS A 106 20.57 15.42 11.38
CA LYS A 106 21.82 15.05 11.98
C LYS A 106 21.67 15.07 13.50
N SER A 107 22.00 13.96 14.16
CA SER A 107 22.16 13.91 15.61
C SER A 107 23.50 13.27 15.96
N GLY A 108 24.33 14.03 16.68
CA GLY A 108 25.74 13.71 16.90
C GLY A 108 26.51 13.42 15.60
N ARG A 109 27.00 12.18 15.47
CA ARG A 109 27.72 11.71 14.27
C ARG A 109 26.84 10.93 13.30
N THR A 110 25.53 10.87 13.53
CA THR A 110 24.59 10.07 12.73
C THR A 110 23.68 10.97 11.92
N ILE A 111 23.42 10.60 10.66
CA ILE A 111 22.37 11.21 9.84
C ILE A 111 21.22 10.21 9.73
N TYR A 112 20.02 10.63 10.10
CA TYR A 112 18.79 9.85 10.06
C TYR A 112 17.94 10.24 8.86
N LEU A 113 17.30 9.25 8.24
CA LEU A 113 16.54 9.40 6.99
C LEU A 113 15.25 8.60 6.97
N PHE A 114 15.28 7.42 7.58
CA PHE A 114 14.16 6.48 7.59
C PHE A 114 13.71 6.23 9.02
N TYR A 115 12.44 5.89 9.19
CA TYR A 115 11.84 5.58 10.48
C TYR A 115 11.00 4.33 10.28
N LEU A 116 11.31 3.27 11.03
CA LEU A 116 10.44 2.10 11.06
C LEU A 116 9.29 2.41 12.01
N ASN A 117 8.10 2.54 11.47
CA ASN A 117 6.88 2.75 12.23
C ASN A 117 6.12 1.44 12.32
N LEU A 118 5.81 1.04 13.55
CA LEU A 118 5.09 -0.18 13.86
C LEU A 118 3.88 0.18 14.71
N VAL A 119 2.75 -0.49 14.45
CA VAL A 119 1.51 -0.28 15.18
C VAL A 119 0.78 -1.60 15.42
N ASP A 120 0.36 -1.83 16.65
CA ASP A 120 -0.58 -2.90 16.98
C ASP A 120 -1.98 -2.55 16.49
N VAL A 121 -2.62 -3.48 15.79
CA VAL A 121 -3.90 -3.23 15.12
C VAL A 121 -5.04 -3.07 16.11
N ALA A 122 -5.08 -3.84 17.19
CA ALA A 122 -6.19 -3.80 18.14
C ALA A 122 -6.08 -2.58 19.07
N SER A 123 -4.97 -2.47 19.80
CA SER A 123 -4.71 -1.43 20.80
C SER A 123 -4.32 -0.08 20.21
N ARG A 124 -3.87 -0.05 18.95
CA ARG A 124 -3.28 1.14 18.32
C ARG A 124 -2.01 1.63 19.00
N TYR A 125 -1.36 0.77 19.80
CA TYR A 125 -0.07 1.07 20.40
C TYR A 125 0.99 1.16 19.31
N LYS A 126 1.87 2.15 19.42
CA LYS A 126 2.83 2.52 18.38
C LYS A 126 4.25 2.39 18.90
N ALA A 127 5.16 2.02 18.01
CA ALA A 127 6.58 2.12 18.23
C ALA A 127 7.25 2.68 16.99
N THR A 128 8.29 3.48 17.18
CA THR A 128 9.08 4.04 16.08
C THR A 128 10.56 3.89 16.37
N VAL A 129 11.31 3.40 15.39
CA VAL A 129 12.77 3.35 15.48
C VAL A 129 13.38 4.21 14.36
N PRO A 130 14.16 5.26 14.70
CA PRO A 130 14.86 6.05 13.70
C PRO A 130 16.06 5.26 13.14
N ILE A 131 16.19 5.29 11.83
CA ILE A 131 17.22 4.58 11.05
C ILE A 131 18.13 5.61 10.39
N GLY A 132 19.41 5.52 10.73
CA GLY A 132 20.43 6.44 10.25
C GLY A 132 21.78 5.79 10.00
N VAL A 133 22.69 6.57 9.40
CA VAL A 133 24.08 6.21 9.15
C VAL A 133 25.00 6.99 10.05
N ALA A 134 25.82 6.27 10.80
CA ALA A 134 26.95 6.84 11.50
C ALA A 134 28.02 7.27 10.49
N LEU A 135 28.34 8.57 10.48
CA LEU A 135 29.45 9.12 9.71
C LEU A 135 30.77 8.67 10.35
N ARG A 136 31.59 7.92 9.61
CA ARG A 136 32.94 7.51 10.03
C ARG A 136 34.01 8.30 9.25
N GLY A 137 34.98 8.87 9.96
CA GLY A 137 36.16 9.55 9.38
C GLY A 137 35.92 10.98 8.86
N THR A 138 36.92 11.53 8.16
CA THR A 138 36.94 12.90 7.60
C THR A 138 36.21 13.05 6.25
N ALA A 139 35.90 11.94 5.55
CA ALA A 139 35.19 11.95 4.28
C ALA A 139 33.66 11.89 4.48
N LYS A 140 33.06 13.06 4.76
CA LYS A 140 31.60 13.24 4.80
C LYS A 140 31.03 13.16 3.38
N SER A 141 30.28 12.10 3.09
CA SER A 141 29.48 12.07 1.87
C SER A 141 28.22 11.24 2.05
N ILE A 142 27.09 11.92 1.84
CA ILE A 142 25.72 11.40 1.71
C ILE A 142 25.60 10.35 0.57
N LYS A 143 26.63 10.19 -0.27
CA LYS A 143 26.65 9.24 -1.42
C LYS A 143 26.52 7.76 -1.04
N ASN A 144 26.69 7.39 0.24
CA ASN A 144 26.52 6.01 0.73
C ASN A 144 25.14 5.73 1.38
N ILE A 145 24.13 6.58 1.15
CA ILE A 145 22.76 6.34 1.65
C ILE A 145 22.09 5.12 1.00
N GLN A 146 22.53 4.75 -0.19
CA GLN A 146 22.02 3.58 -0.89
C GLN A 146 22.51 2.31 -0.17
N GLY A 147 21.59 1.55 0.42
CA GLY A 147 21.89 0.34 1.20
C GLY A 147 21.82 0.51 2.72
N ILE A 148 21.32 1.64 3.24
CA ILE A 148 20.99 1.77 4.67
C ILE A 148 19.74 0.95 5.00
N LEU A 149 18.70 1.15 4.20
CA LEU A 149 17.44 0.47 4.36
C LEU A 149 17.57 -0.90 3.68
N THR A 150 17.68 -1.92 4.52
CA THR A 150 17.89 -3.31 4.10
C THR A 150 17.08 -4.22 5.03
N SER A 151 16.89 -5.47 4.60
CA SER A 151 16.23 -6.45 5.47
C SER A 151 16.93 -6.68 6.80
N THR A 152 18.26 -6.54 6.82
CA THR A 152 19.04 -6.68 8.05
C THR A 152 18.84 -5.49 8.97
N THR A 153 18.75 -4.27 8.43
CA THR A 153 18.48 -3.07 9.21
C THR A 153 17.08 -3.11 9.81
N ILE A 154 16.06 -3.52 9.04
CA ILE A 154 14.71 -3.71 9.56
C ILE A 154 14.66 -4.80 10.63
N ALA A 155 15.34 -5.93 10.42
CA ALA A 155 15.42 -7.00 11.42
C ALA A 155 15.93 -6.46 12.78
N LYS A 156 17.03 -5.71 12.77
CA LYS A 156 17.60 -5.07 13.97
C LYS A 156 16.66 -4.05 14.62
N CYS A 157 15.87 -3.32 13.83
CA CYS A 157 14.88 -2.39 14.38
C CYS A 157 13.72 -3.13 15.05
N LEU A 158 13.30 -4.27 14.50
CA LEU A 158 12.29 -5.11 15.15
C LEU A 158 12.81 -5.73 16.44
N GLU A 159 14.06 -6.24 16.46
CA GLU A 159 14.72 -6.70 17.69
C GLU A 159 14.71 -5.58 18.74
N LYS A 160 15.12 -4.36 18.38
CA LYS A 160 15.04 -3.21 19.31
C LYS A 160 13.64 -2.93 19.86
N ILE A 161 12.58 -3.19 19.09
CA ILE A 161 11.21 -2.97 19.54
C ILE A 161 10.77 -4.07 20.50
N TYR A 162 11.01 -5.33 20.14
CA TYR A 162 10.45 -6.48 20.87
C TYR A 162 11.34 -7.02 21.99
N ASP A 163 12.64 -6.71 21.96
CA ASP A 163 13.59 -7.10 23.02
C ASP A 163 13.71 -6.02 24.10
N ASP A 164 13.05 -4.87 23.92
CA ASP A 164 12.99 -3.80 24.92
C ASP A 164 12.00 -4.17 26.04
N PRO A 165 12.47 -4.35 27.29
CA PRO A 165 11.60 -4.73 28.41
C PRO A 165 10.60 -3.64 28.81
N GLU A 166 10.84 -2.38 28.45
CA GLU A 166 9.92 -1.27 28.73
C GLU A 166 8.82 -1.14 27.68
N ASN A 167 8.98 -1.82 26.53
CA ASN A 167 7.99 -1.83 25.47
C ASN A 167 6.95 -2.94 25.70
N PRO A 168 5.65 -2.64 25.81
CA PRO A 168 4.62 -3.65 26.05
C PRO A 168 4.35 -4.55 24.83
N LEU A 169 4.86 -4.21 23.65
CA LEU A 169 4.66 -4.99 22.43
C LEU A 169 5.43 -6.30 22.48
N ILE A 170 4.78 -7.38 22.07
CA ILE A 170 5.40 -8.69 21.91
C ILE A 170 5.36 -9.15 20.45
N TRP A 171 6.10 -10.21 20.14
CA TRP A 171 6.06 -10.81 18.80
C TRP A 171 4.61 -11.21 18.44
N PRO A 172 4.04 -10.67 17.36
CA PRO A 172 2.63 -10.85 17.07
C PRO A 172 2.36 -12.19 16.39
N LYS A 173 1.09 -12.60 16.29
CA LYS A 173 0.73 -13.77 15.46
C LYS A 173 0.95 -13.49 13.98
N VAL A 174 0.53 -12.29 13.52
CA VAL A 174 0.67 -11.87 12.13
C VAL A 174 1.41 -10.54 12.04
N PHE A 175 2.41 -10.49 11.18
CA PHE A 175 3.11 -9.26 10.79
C PHE A 175 2.72 -8.87 9.37
N LEU A 176 2.05 -7.73 9.24
CA LEU A 176 1.53 -7.21 7.99
C LEU A 176 2.40 -6.03 7.53
N SER A 177 3.08 -6.21 6.41
CA SER A 177 3.91 -5.16 5.80
C SER A 177 3.55 -4.97 4.33
N ASP A 178 4.08 -3.91 3.74
CA ASP A 178 4.07 -3.76 2.29
C ASP A 178 4.96 -4.82 1.57
N LYS A 179 5.00 -4.76 0.24
CA LYS A 179 5.75 -5.71 -0.62
C LYS A 179 7.21 -5.30 -0.84
N SER A 180 7.70 -4.27 -0.16
CA SER A 180 9.07 -3.76 -0.31
C SER A 180 10.12 -4.84 0.00
N SER A 181 11.33 -4.61 -0.49
CA SER A 181 12.48 -5.50 -0.27
C SER A 181 12.96 -5.50 1.17
N GLU A 182 12.75 -4.41 1.92
CA GLU A 182 13.16 -4.27 3.33
C GLU A 182 12.54 -5.38 4.19
N PHE A 183 11.26 -5.71 3.98
CA PHE A 183 10.57 -6.73 4.79
C PHE A 183 10.73 -8.16 4.24
N LYS A 184 11.75 -8.41 3.41
CA LYS A 184 12.10 -9.74 2.88
C LYS A 184 13.39 -10.23 3.55
N GLY A 185 14.09 -11.21 2.95
CA GLY A 185 15.41 -11.64 3.39
C GLY A 185 15.51 -11.94 4.89
N GLU A 186 16.44 -11.26 5.56
CA GLU A 186 16.72 -11.44 6.99
C GLU A 186 15.54 -11.07 7.89
N CYS A 187 14.79 -10.00 7.58
CA CYS A 187 13.58 -9.64 8.32
C CYS A 187 12.55 -10.77 8.29
N LYS A 188 12.36 -11.40 7.12
CA LYS A 188 11.47 -12.57 6.99
C LYS A 188 11.98 -13.79 7.77
N LYS A 189 13.30 -13.99 7.85
CA LYS A 189 13.88 -15.08 8.65
C LYS A 189 13.68 -14.84 10.15
N LEU A 190 13.91 -13.61 10.61
CA LEU A 190 13.70 -13.21 12.00
C LEU A 190 12.24 -13.45 12.43
N LEU A 191 11.28 -12.92 11.69
CA LEU A 191 9.85 -13.09 12.01
C LEU A 191 9.46 -14.58 12.10
N ARG A 192 9.95 -15.42 11.18
CA ARG A 192 9.72 -16.87 11.22
C ARG A 192 10.37 -17.56 12.41
N LYS A 193 11.57 -17.13 12.83
CA LYS A 193 12.27 -17.65 14.01
C LYS A 193 11.43 -17.45 15.28
N HIS A 194 10.67 -16.36 15.35
CA HIS A 194 9.77 -16.04 16.46
C HIS A 194 8.33 -16.54 16.25
N GLY A 195 8.09 -17.43 15.27
CA GLY A 195 6.77 -18.02 15.04
C GLY A 195 5.73 -17.09 14.42
N VAL A 196 6.16 -15.94 13.90
CA VAL A 196 5.27 -14.92 13.33
C VAL A 196 4.91 -15.23 11.88
N GLU A 197 3.60 -15.25 11.57
CA GLU A 197 3.12 -15.35 10.20
C GLU A 197 3.30 -14.02 9.47
N ILE A 198 3.79 -14.06 8.24
CA ILE A 198 4.09 -12.85 7.48
C ILE A 198 3.07 -12.69 6.37
N GLN A 199 2.27 -11.64 6.47
CA GLN A 199 1.30 -11.28 5.44
C GLN A 199 1.82 -10.05 4.67
N LYS A 200 1.68 -10.09 3.34
CA LYS A 200 2.07 -8.99 2.46
C LYS A 200 0.84 -8.25 1.97
N ALA A 201 0.84 -6.94 2.14
CA ALA A 201 -0.24 -6.06 1.71
C ALA A 201 -0.47 -6.20 0.20
N LYS A 202 -1.74 -6.39 -0.20
CA LYS A 202 -2.12 -6.37 -1.63
C LYS A 202 -2.18 -4.93 -2.17
N SER A 203 -2.44 -3.97 -1.29
CA SER A 203 -2.52 -2.53 -1.58
C SER A 203 -2.19 -1.72 -0.34
N LYS A 204 -1.93 -0.41 -0.49
CA LYS A 204 -1.76 0.52 0.66
C LYS A 204 -2.93 0.49 1.64
N LYS A 205 -4.15 0.26 1.15
CA LYS A 205 -5.35 0.14 1.99
C LYS A 205 -5.28 -1.02 2.97
N THR A 206 -4.51 -2.06 2.65
CA THR A 206 -4.30 -3.24 3.52
C THR A 206 -3.38 -2.94 4.69
N ILE A 207 -2.60 -1.85 4.67
CA ILE A 207 -1.78 -1.36 5.80
C ILE A 207 -2.22 0.03 6.26
N GLY A 208 -3.54 0.32 6.14
CA GLY A 208 -4.08 1.65 6.37
C GLY A 208 -3.89 2.19 7.78
N ILE A 209 -3.62 1.33 8.77
CA ILE A 209 -3.38 1.76 10.16
C ILE A 209 -1.95 2.27 10.30
N ALA A 210 -0.96 1.55 9.77
CA ALA A 210 0.42 2.02 9.71
C ALA A 210 0.56 3.28 8.84
N GLU A 211 -0.10 3.34 7.67
CA GLU A 211 -0.08 4.56 6.85
C GLU A 211 -0.72 5.75 7.59
N ARG A 212 -1.83 5.53 8.32
CA ARG A 212 -2.44 6.61 9.13
C ARG A 212 -1.53 7.04 10.28
N TYR A 213 -0.82 6.09 10.89
CA TYR A 213 0.18 6.40 11.90
C TYR A 213 1.31 7.26 11.31
N ASN A 214 1.88 6.85 10.18
CA ASN A 214 2.92 7.61 9.47
C ASN A 214 2.53 9.06 9.24
N LEU A 215 1.31 9.30 8.76
CA LEU A 215 0.79 10.66 8.56
C LEU A 215 0.69 11.46 9.87
N THR A 216 0.30 10.80 10.96
CA THR A 216 0.13 11.46 12.27
C THR A 216 1.48 11.80 12.89
N PHE A 217 2.41 10.83 12.90
CA PHE A 217 3.79 11.03 13.34
C PHE A 217 4.47 12.12 12.53
N GLN A 218 4.40 12.04 11.20
CA GLN A 218 5.01 13.03 10.31
C GLN A 218 4.49 14.44 10.55
N LYS A 219 3.19 14.60 10.82
CA LYS A 219 2.61 15.92 11.11
C LYS A 219 3.19 16.53 12.39
N GLN A 220 3.22 15.78 13.50
CA GLN A 220 3.81 16.27 14.75
C GLN A 220 5.30 16.51 14.60
N PHE A 221 6.01 15.58 13.95
CA PHE A 221 7.44 15.67 13.74
C PHE A 221 7.84 16.87 12.87
N TYR A 222 7.15 17.12 11.76
CA TYR A 222 7.42 18.32 10.95
C TYR A 222 7.06 19.61 11.68
N SER A 223 6.01 19.62 12.49
CA SER A 223 5.71 20.82 13.30
C SER A 223 6.85 21.16 14.26
N PHE A 224 7.49 20.14 14.85
CA PHE A 224 8.69 20.31 15.68
C PHE A 224 9.89 20.81 14.85
N LEU A 225 10.13 20.21 13.67
CA LEU A 225 11.24 20.59 12.80
C LEU A 225 11.09 21.99 12.22
N ASP A 226 9.88 22.38 11.81
CA ASP A 226 9.58 23.73 11.32
C ASP A 226 9.82 24.78 12.42
N ALA A 227 9.46 24.46 13.67
CA ALA A 227 9.77 25.32 14.81
C ALA A 227 11.29 25.47 15.02
N HIS A 228 12.05 24.38 14.84
CA HIS A 228 13.51 24.42 14.92
C HIS A 228 14.14 25.22 13.77
N ASP A 229 13.64 25.06 12.54
CA ASP A 229 14.10 25.81 11.35
C ASP A 229 13.87 27.31 11.51
N LEU A 230 12.76 27.73 12.14
CA LEU A 230 12.49 29.14 12.43
C LEU A 230 13.44 29.74 13.49
N LEU A 231 14.04 28.91 14.34
CA LEU A 231 14.95 29.33 15.40
C LEU A 231 16.43 29.27 14.97
N ASP A 232 16.78 28.41 14.01
CA ASP A 232 18.15 28.20 13.53
C ASP A 232 18.23 28.24 12.00
N PHE A 233 18.61 29.40 11.45
CA PHE A 233 18.78 29.63 10.01
C PHE A 233 20.15 29.17 9.46
N SER A 234 20.98 28.49 10.27
CA SER A 234 22.42 28.37 9.98
C SER A 234 22.83 27.22 9.05
N SER A 235 21.94 26.27 8.72
CA SER A 235 22.30 25.17 7.82
C SER A 235 21.14 24.45 7.13
N ASP A 236 21.39 23.94 5.92
CA ASP A 236 20.45 23.14 5.12
C ASP A 236 20.06 21.78 5.75
N ILE A 237 20.74 21.36 6.82
CA ILE A 237 20.49 20.10 7.53
C ILE A 237 20.20 20.43 8.99
N ILE A 238 19.01 20.04 9.46
CA ILE A 238 18.61 20.20 10.87
C ILE A 238 19.54 19.36 11.75
N LYS A 239 20.11 20.00 12.76
CA LYS A 239 20.95 19.36 13.77
C LYS A 239 20.19 19.31 15.08
N LEU A 240 19.89 18.10 15.55
CA LEU A 240 19.31 17.87 16.86
C LEU A 240 20.36 17.25 17.76
N GLU A 241 20.42 17.64 19.03
CA GLU A 241 21.33 17.02 19.98
C GLU A 241 20.95 15.55 20.18
N ASP A 242 19.67 15.28 20.44
CA ASP A 242 19.14 13.96 20.74
C ASP A 242 17.84 13.69 19.96
N LEU A 243 17.98 13.20 18.72
CA LEU A 243 16.82 12.81 17.91
C LEU A 243 16.03 11.63 18.51
N PRO A 244 16.66 10.55 19.02
CA PRO A 244 15.94 9.46 19.69
C PRO A 244 14.96 9.96 20.75
N SER A 245 15.38 10.82 21.68
CA SER A 245 14.49 11.35 22.72
C SER A 245 13.30 12.16 22.18
N VAL A 246 13.50 12.92 21.09
CA VAL A 246 12.40 13.63 20.42
C VAL A 246 11.38 12.65 19.81
N VAL A 247 11.87 11.59 19.17
CA VAL A 247 11.01 10.54 18.60
C VAL A 247 10.23 9.84 19.72
N ASP A 248 10.90 9.47 20.80
CA ASP A 248 10.28 8.78 21.93
C ASP A 248 9.20 9.65 22.58
N SER A 249 9.47 10.95 22.77
CA SER A 249 8.48 11.90 23.30
C SER A 249 7.22 12.01 22.45
N ILE A 250 7.37 12.03 21.11
CA ILE A 250 6.25 12.04 20.16
C ILE A 250 5.45 10.74 20.25
N VAL A 251 6.13 9.59 20.28
CA VAL A 251 5.48 8.27 20.36
C VAL A 251 4.75 8.12 21.69
N GLU A 252 5.35 8.58 22.79
CA GLU A 252 4.75 8.57 24.12
C GLU A 252 3.46 9.41 24.17
N ASP A 253 3.49 10.64 23.64
CA ASP A 253 2.29 11.47 23.51
C ASP A 253 1.17 10.77 22.72
N LEU A 254 1.53 10.14 21.59
CA LEU A 254 0.59 9.42 20.75
C LEU A 254 0.04 8.13 21.39
N ASN A 255 0.76 7.52 22.32
CA ASN A 255 0.33 6.32 23.04
C ASN A 255 -0.47 6.64 24.30
N ASN A 256 -0.26 7.80 24.91
CA ASN A 256 -1.01 8.25 26.08
C ASN A 256 -2.25 9.10 25.71
N SER A 257 -2.34 9.58 24.47
CA SER A 257 -3.51 10.30 23.96
C SER A 257 -4.73 9.38 23.72
N VAL A 258 -5.89 9.76 24.26
CA VAL A 258 -7.16 9.04 24.06
C VAL A 258 -7.54 9.05 22.58
N THR A 259 -7.74 7.87 22.02
CA THR A 259 -8.15 7.74 20.62
C THR A 259 -9.67 7.74 20.48
N ARG A 260 -10.19 8.51 19.52
CA ARG A 260 -11.64 8.57 19.24
C ARG A 260 -12.26 7.21 18.90
N LEU A 261 -11.48 6.32 18.28
CA LEU A 261 -11.95 5.00 17.86
C LEU A 261 -12.07 4.01 19.02
N LEU A 262 -11.15 4.07 20.00
CA LEU A 262 -11.16 3.17 21.15
C LEU A 262 -11.88 3.75 22.37
N GLY A 263 -11.90 5.09 22.50
CA GLY A 263 -12.36 5.77 23.70
C GLY A 263 -11.38 5.73 24.88
N ILE A 264 -10.18 5.15 24.68
CA ILE A 264 -9.10 5.03 25.64
C ILE A 264 -7.74 5.31 24.97
N SER A 265 -6.69 5.48 25.77
CA SER A 265 -5.32 5.59 25.28
C SER A 265 -4.81 4.23 24.75
N PRO A 266 -3.94 4.22 23.73
CA PRO A 266 -3.25 3.00 23.30
C PRO A 266 -2.44 2.31 24.40
N ALA A 267 -1.80 3.08 25.28
CA ALA A 267 -1.03 2.58 26.42
C ALA A 267 -1.90 1.82 27.45
N ASP A 268 -3.17 2.19 27.57
CA ASP A 268 -4.14 1.43 28.37
C ASP A 268 -4.75 0.27 27.58
N ALA A 269 -4.93 0.43 26.27
CA ALA A 269 -5.53 -0.57 25.40
C ALA A 269 -4.66 -1.82 25.23
N ILE A 270 -3.34 -1.66 25.11
CA ILE A 270 -2.38 -2.78 24.95
C ILE A 270 -2.40 -3.74 26.14
N LYS A 271 -2.78 -3.25 27.33
CA LYS A 271 -2.87 -4.04 28.56
C LYS A 271 -4.17 -4.84 28.69
N LYS A 272 -5.13 -4.64 27.79
CA LYS A 272 -6.45 -5.30 27.84
C LYS A 272 -6.42 -6.64 27.13
N LYS A 273 -7.22 -7.60 27.60
CA LYS A 273 -7.42 -8.89 26.91
C LYS A 273 -8.10 -8.73 25.55
N SER A 274 -9.00 -7.75 25.43
CA SER A 274 -9.69 -7.42 24.18
C SER A 274 -10.01 -5.93 24.11
N VAL A 275 -9.96 -5.39 22.89
CA VAL A 275 -10.15 -3.97 22.57
C VAL A 275 -11.11 -3.87 21.39
N PHE A 276 -12.20 -3.15 21.58
CA PHE A 276 -13.21 -2.95 20.54
C PHE A 276 -13.09 -1.55 19.94
N ALA A 277 -12.85 -1.48 18.64
CA ALA A 277 -12.78 -0.22 17.91
C ALA A 277 -14.12 0.12 17.27
N LYS A 278 -14.53 1.39 17.37
CA LYS A 278 -15.65 1.91 16.59
C LYS A 278 -15.31 1.85 15.09
N PRO A 279 -16.31 1.62 14.20
CA PRO A 279 -16.10 1.72 12.78
C PRO A 279 -15.55 3.09 12.37
N SER A 280 -14.53 3.09 11.53
CA SER A 280 -14.11 4.29 10.82
C SER A 280 -15.27 4.75 9.94
N LYS A 281 -15.84 5.92 10.22
CA LYS A 281 -16.87 6.52 9.36
C LYS A 281 -16.30 6.68 7.92
N PRO A 282 -17.06 6.36 6.86
CA PRO A 282 -16.70 6.76 5.51
C PRO A 282 -16.59 8.28 5.36
#